data_AF-A0A7V0IA05-F1
#
_entry.id   AF-A0A7V0IA05-F1
#
_cell.length_a   1.000
_cell.length_b   1.000
_cell.length_c   1.000
_cell.angle_alpha   90.00
_cell.angle_beta   90.00
_cell.angle_gamma   90.00
#
_symmetry.space_group_name_H-M   'P 1'
#
loop_
_entity.id
_entity.type
_entity.pdbx_description
1 polymer ?
#
loop_
_entity_poly.entity_id
_entity_poly.type
_entity_poly.pdbx_seq_one_letter_code
_entity_poly.pdbx_strand_id
1 'polypeptide(L)' 'MLRTIKVALFVSILIVFLLGFFVHPEHEAHHFWQKIPFFEGIYGFIGCIVLIIFSKGLGHLFLEREEDYYD' A
#
# COMPACT_ATOMS: atom_id res chain seq x y z
N MET A 1 -23.42 1.69 10.66
CA MET A 1 -22.35 0.72 10.36
C MET A 1 -21.22 1.34 9.55
N LEU A 2 -21.45 1.85 8.32
CA LEU A 2 -20.39 2.51 7.51
C LEU A 2 -19.70 3.70 8.19
N ARG A 3 -20.44 4.52 8.95
CA ARG A 3 -19.87 5.68 9.66
C ARG A 3 -18.84 5.25 10.72
N THR A 4 -19.13 4.18 11.46
CA THR A 4 -18.25 3.64 12.50
C THR A 4 -16.97 3.06 11.89
N ILE A 5 -17.08 2.35 10.76
CA ILE A 5 -15.94 1.79 10.03
C ILE A 5 -15.03 2.91 9.49
N LYS A 6 -15.62 3.96 8.90
CA LYS A 6 -14.86 5.13 8.40
C LYS A 6 -14.11 5.83 9.53
N VAL A 7 -14.77 6.02 10.68
CA VAL A 7 -14.12 6.62 11.85
C VAL A 7 -13.01 5.73 12.38
N ALA A 8 -13.23 4.43 12.52
CA ALA A 8 -12.20 3.49 12.98
C ALA A 8 -10.97 3.47 12.05
N LEU A 9 -11.20 3.49 10.73
CA LEU A 9 -10.14 3.57 9.73
C LEU A 9 -9.39 4.90 9.77
N PHE A 10 -10.11 6.01 9.95
CA PHE A 10 -9.47 7.32 10.05
C PHE A 10 -8.63 7.42 11.33
N VAL A 11 -9.16 6.91 12.45
CA VAL A 11 -8.45 6.84 13.74
C VAL A 11 -7.21 5.95 13.63
N SER A 12 -7.28 4.79 12.98
CA SER A 12 -6.12 3.92 12.82
C SER A 12 -5.01 4.58 11.99
N ILE A 13 -5.37 5.28 10.90
CA ILE A 13 -4.42 6.06 10.10
C ILE A 13 -3.76 7.15 10.95
N LEU A 14 -4.55 7.87 11.74
CA LEU A 14 -4.07 8.96 12.60
C LEU A 14 -3.10 8.44 13.68
N ILE A 15 -3.40 7.29 14.28
CA ILE A 15 -2.51 6.63 15.25
C ILE A 15 -1.18 6.24 14.60
N VAL A 16 -1.22 5.58 13.43
CA VAL A 16 0.01 5.19 12.71
C VAL A 16 0.83 6.41 12.31
N PHE A 17 0.17 7.48 11.87
CA PHE A 17 0.83 8.74 11.55
C PHE A 17 1.56 9.35 12.75
N LEU A 18 0.91 9.39 13.91
CA LEU A 18 1.53 9.87 15.14
C LEU A 18 2.69 8.97 15.58
N LEU A 19 2.52 7.65 15.55
CA LEU A 19 3.58 6.69 15.88
C LEU A 19 4.79 6.85 14.96
N GLY A 20 4.59 7.09 13.66
CA GLY A 20 5.68 7.33 12.71
C GLY A 20 6.48 8.62 12.95
N PHE A 21 5.94 9.57 13.72
CA PHE A 21 6.65 10.80 14.11
C PHE A 21 7.35 10.65 15.47
N PHE A 22 6.76 9.89 16.39
CA PHE A 22 7.29 9.70 17.74
C PHE A 22 8.29 8.54 17.84
N VAL A 23 8.07 7.46 17.10
CA VAL A 23 8.98 6.31 17.05
C VAL A 23 10.06 6.58 16.02
N HIS A 24 11.15 7.21 16.46
CA HIS A 24 12.36 7.28 15.67
C HIS A 24 13.00 5.89 15.67
N PRO A 25 13.38 5.33 14.50
CA PRO A 25 14.15 4.09 14.48
C PRO A 25 15.53 4.38 15.08
N GLU A 26 15.71 4.05 16.36
CA GLU A 26 17.00 4.12 17.06
C GLU A 26 17.99 3.04 16.58
N HIS A 27 17.60 2.22 15.61
CA HIS A 27 18.42 1.14 15.09
C HIS A 27 19.30 1.66 13.97
N GLU A 28 20.62 1.63 14.22
CA GLU A 28 21.73 1.96 13.33
C GLU A 28 21.32 1.99 11.86
N ALA A 29 21.14 3.19 11.32
CA ALA A 29 20.73 3.41 9.94
C ALA A 29 21.81 2.90 8.98
N HIS A 30 21.82 1.59 8.71
CA HIS A 30 22.70 0.96 7.73
C HIS A 30 22.37 1.42 6.30
N HIS A 31 21.13 1.88 6.09
CA HIS A 31 20.64 2.32 4.80
C HIS A 31 20.00 3.71 4.88
N PHE A 32 20.27 4.55 3.88
CA PHE A 32 19.79 5.93 3.80
C PHE A 32 18.26 6.08 3.93
N TRP A 33 17.52 5.07 3.47
CA TRP A 33 16.05 5.04 3.48
C TRP A 33 15.43 4.96 4.89
N GLN A 34 16.16 4.40 5.86
CA GLN A 34 15.69 4.33 7.26
C GLN A 34 15.68 5.69 7.96
N LYS A 35 16.37 6.69 7.39
CA LYS A 35 16.33 8.07 7.86
C LYS A 35 15.03 8.80 7.46
N ILE A 36 14.31 8.27 6.49
CA ILE A 36 13.07 8.86 6.00
C ILE A 36 11.93 8.42 6.93
N PRO A 37 11.30 9.34 7.69
CA PRO A 37 10.15 8.97 8.49
C PRO A 37 9.03 8.47 7.56
N PHE A 38 8.29 7.46 8.01
CA PHE A 38 7.18 6.86 7.25
C PHE A 38 7.56 6.07 5.97
N PHE A 39 8.85 5.81 5.73
CA PHE A 39 9.33 5.13 4.53
C PHE A 39 8.62 3.79 4.27
N GLU A 40 8.51 2.94 5.29
CA GLU A 40 7.86 1.62 5.21
C GLU A 40 6.40 1.73 4.73
N GLY A 41 5.66 2.73 5.20
CA GLY A 41 4.26 2.95 4.81
C GLY A 41 4.13 3.39 3.35
N ILE A 42 5.02 4.30 2.90
CA ILE A 42 5.07 4.76 1.51
C ILE A 42 5.47 3.60 0.59
N TYR A 43 6.51 2.86 0.97
CA TYR A 43 7.00 1.71 0.21
C TYR A 43 5.93 0.63 0.05
N GLY A 44 5.25 0.26 1.15
CA GLY A 44 4.14 -0.69 1.11
C GLY A 44 2.97 -0.21 0.24
N PHE A 45 2.61 1.08 0.34
CA PHE A 45 1.53 1.65 -0.47
C PHE A 45 1.85 1.66 -1.97
N ILE A 46 3.07 2.09 -2.34
CA ILE A 46 3.53 2.05 -3.73
C ILE A 46 3.59 0.59 -4.22
N GLY A 47 4.11 -0.32 -3.40
CA GLY A 47 4.15 -1.75 -3.70
C GLY A 47 2.76 -2.31 -4.02
N CYS A 48 1.75 -1.98 -3.19
CA CYS A 48 0.36 -2.35 -3.46
C CYS A 48 -0.16 -1.80 -4.79
N ILE A 49 0.08 -0.52 -5.10
CA ILE A 49 -0.34 0.07 -6.37
C ILE A 49 0.32 -0.66 -7.55
N VAL A 50 1.63 -0.89 -7.48
CA VAL A 50 2.38 -1.61 -8.51
C VAL A 50 1.82 -3.01 -8.71
N LEU A 51 1.54 -3.75 -7.63
CA LEU A 51 0.93 -5.09 -7.71
C LEU A 51 -0.44 -5.06 -8.37
N ILE A 52 -1.29 -4.07 -8.05
CA ILE A 52 -2.61 -3.93 -8.69
C ILE A 52 -2.46 -3.68 -10.19
N ILE A 53 -1.59 -2.74 -10.58
CA ILE A 53 -1.37 -2.41 -12.00
C ILE A 53 -0.79 -3.62 -12.74
N PHE A 54 0.20 -4.28 -12.15
CA PHE A 54 0.82 -5.47 -12.72
C PHE A 54 -0.19 -6.62 -12.88
N SER A 55 -1.02 -6.86 -11.88
CA SER A 55 -2.09 -7.86 -11.92
C SER A 55 -3.13 -7.55 -13.00
N LYS A 56 -3.54 -6.28 -13.14
CA LYS A 56 -4.43 -5.85 -14.23
C LYS A 56 -3.78 -6.04 -15.60
N GLY A 57 -2.50 -5.69 -15.74
CA GLY A 57 -1.75 -5.87 -16.97
C GLY A 57 -1.66 -7.35 -17.40
N LEU A 58 -1.36 -8.24 -16.45
CA LEU A 58 -1.38 -9.68 -16.70
C LEU A 58 -2.78 -10.20 -17.06
N GLY A 59 -3.82 -9.70 -16.40
CA GLY A 59 -5.20 -10.03 -16.72
C GLY A 59 -5.54 -9.73 -18.18
N HIS A 60 -5.21 -8.52 -18.64
CA HIS A 60 -5.49 -8.07 -20.00
C HIS A 60 -4.61 -8.75 -21.06
N LEU A 61 -3.37 -9.12 -20.72
CA LEU A 61 -2.45 -9.74 -21.68
C LEU A 61 -2.63 -11.26 -21.79
N PHE A 62 -3.08 -11.92 -20.72
CA PHE A 62 -3.02 -13.39 -20.62
C PHE A 62 -4.35 -14.07 -20.28
N LEU A 63 -5.33 -13.34 -19.73
CA LEU A 63 -6.57 -13.93 -19.20
C LEU A 63 -7.83 -13.45 -19.92
N GLU A 64 -7.80 -12.30 -20.60
CA GLU A 64 -8.86 -11.90 -21.51
C GLU A 64 -8.84 -12.83 -22.74
N ARG A 65 -9.76 -13.79 -22.70
CA ARG A 65 -10.06 -14.68 -23.83
C ARG A 65 -10.79 -13.86 -24.88
N GLU A 66 -10.36 -13.97 -26.14
CA GLU A 66 -11.01 -13.31 -27.27
C GLU A 66 -12.52 -13.65 -27.28
N GLU A 67 -13.36 -12.64 -27.56
CA GLU A 67 -14.83 -12.76 -27.50
C GLU A 67 -15.38 -13.84 -28.43
N ASP A 68 -14.62 -14.21 -29.47
CA ASP A 68 -14.96 -15.20 -30.51
C ASP A 68 -14.95 -16.67 -30.03
N TYR A 69 -14.68 -16.96 -28.75
CA TYR A 69 -14.64 -18.36 -28.24
C TYR A 69 -16.04 -18.98 -28.08
N TYR A 70 -17.11 -18.19 -28.14
CA TYR A 70 -18.50 -18.70 -28.04
C TYR A 70 -19.29 -18.61 -29.35
N ASP A 71 -18.68 -18.09 -30.42
CA ASP A 71 -19.22 -18.17 -31.78
C ASP A 71 -18.80 -19.48 -32.47
#